data_AF-A0A1F3VBQ6-F1
#
_entry.id   AF-A0A1F3VBQ6-F1
#
_cell.length_a   1.000
_cell.length_b   1.000
_cell.length_c   1.000
_cell.angle_alpha   90.00
_cell.angle_beta   90.00
_cell.angle_gamma   90.00
#
_symmetry.space_group_name_H-M   'P 1'
#
loop_
_entity.id
_entity.type
_entity.pdbx_description
1 polymer ?
#
loop_
_entity_poly.entity_id
_entity_poly.type
_entity_poly.pdbx_seq_one_letter_code
_entity_poly.pdbx_strand_id
1 'polypeptide(L)'
;MNLKLLISIIFIYSVQAFGANPSLDGFHKRFKFIRNDQGTVVAITDKSLSLNFSVWTYVDALKKELLNEQNEMKNKGNYFSDAKNILFEDGIFKKSNNSSNDNIFKTYMMDSLYGVEKLNINTIFNNSVLKEVISSYETKLKSLMMNLRLDVVAQLDDPKYFYTRNLGYQAVKFGLDLARKKLSTIPLLNAASDIIVKVEKLVRERRIYHQNMLLYYLDNFAPETLGLTKDEADRAFSSIYESRISAISYWESNQAQAQWLTYGTDAFYNGWRMANRTLLINQQRYGEIGERLTHAFNDVTLNDKKVIINLFDQQSMIQWYPSVAYDYTRPNFVKRRRELHRLVQVGMSFITIPAFFKDTITSYIESTYAKQRLTEGSLYAFFEAHQMDEMKNRMIRQTMNPFETIK
;
A
#
# COMPACT_ATOMS: atom_id res chain seq x y z
N MET A 1 55.79 -25.58 7.09
CA MET A 1 55.65 -24.42 7.98
C MET A 1 54.72 -23.41 7.29
N ASN A 2 53.49 -23.27 7.79
CA ASN A 2 52.46 -22.21 7.62
C ASN A 2 52.13 -21.74 6.18
N LEU A 3 50.96 -21.95 5.56
CA LEU A 3 49.55 -21.94 6.02
C LEU A 3 49.25 -20.81 7.03
N LYS A 4 49.05 -19.59 6.53
CA LYS A 4 48.18 -18.51 7.06
C LYS A 4 48.55 -17.17 6.40
N LEU A 5 47.76 -16.74 5.42
CA LEU A 5 47.17 -15.39 5.29
C LEU A 5 46.47 -15.31 3.92
N LEU A 6 45.16 -15.57 3.90
CA LEU A 6 44.12 -14.58 3.61
C LEU A 6 44.23 -13.99 2.19
N ILE A 7 43.51 -14.53 1.20
CA ILE A 7 42.09 -14.23 1.00
C ILE A 7 41.81 -12.73 1.27
N SER A 8 42.38 -11.87 0.43
CA SER A 8 41.74 -10.59 0.11
C SER A 8 40.92 -10.80 -1.14
N ILE A 9 39.75 -11.40 -0.93
CA ILE A 9 38.60 -11.26 -1.81
C ILE A 9 38.26 -9.77 -1.79
N ILE A 10 38.80 -9.04 -2.76
CA ILE A 10 38.29 -7.75 -3.16
C ILE A 10 36.97 -8.06 -3.88
N PHE A 11 35.91 -8.24 -3.08
CA PHE A 11 34.53 -8.14 -3.54
C PHE A 11 34.32 -6.63 -3.84
N ILE A 12 34.81 -6.17 -4.99
CA ILE A 12 34.25 -4.98 -5.62
C ILE A 12 32.83 -5.38 -5.99
N TYR A 13 31.90 -5.17 -5.07
CA TYR A 13 30.53 -4.86 -5.46
C TYR A 13 30.65 -3.58 -6.27
N SER A 14 30.65 -3.73 -7.59
CA SER A 14 30.27 -2.68 -8.50
C SER A 14 28.86 -2.26 -8.13
N VAL A 15 28.75 -1.28 -7.23
CA VAL A 15 27.62 -0.37 -7.20
C VAL A 15 27.63 0.26 -8.58
N GLN A 16 26.78 -0.25 -9.47
CA GLN A 16 26.48 0.43 -10.71
C GLN A 16 26.06 1.84 -10.30
N ALA A 17 26.92 2.81 -10.58
CA ALA A 17 26.54 4.20 -10.55
C ALA A 17 25.26 4.31 -11.39
N PHE A 18 24.20 4.89 -10.82
CA PHE A 18 22.92 5.16 -11.46
C PHE A 18 23.09 6.22 -12.58
N GLY A 19 23.86 5.88 -13.62
CA GLY A 19 24.24 6.77 -14.71
C GLY A 19 23.42 6.59 -15.99
N ALA A 20 22.33 5.81 -15.95
CA ALA A 20 21.36 5.78 -17.03
C ALA A 20 20.36 6.91 -16.79
N ASN A 21 20.18 7.80 -17.79
CA ASN A 21 19.09 8.76 -17.77
C ASN A 21 17.76 8.02 -17.55
N PRO A 22 16.88 8.51 -16.66
CA PRO A 22 15.58 7.90 -16.42
C PRO A 22 14.80 7.66 -17.73
N SER A 23 14.32 6.43 -17.94
CA SER A 23 13.55 6.03 -19.12
C SER A 23 12.06 6.35 -18.96
N LEU A 24 11.44 6.78 -20.07
CA LEU A 24 9.99 6.97 -20.21
C LEU A 24 9.25 5.71 -20.71
N ASP A 25 9.94 4.59 -20.94
CA ASP A 25 9.32 3.37 -21.50
C ASP A 25 8.15 2.87 -20.63
N GLY A 26 8.33 2.87 -19.31
CA GLY A 26 7.28 2.51 -18.36
C GLY A 26 6.07 3.44 -18.46
N PHE A 27 6.30 4.74 -18.61
CA PHE A 27 5.24 5.73 -18.77
C PHE A 27 4.41 5.46 -20.03
N HIS A 28 5.05 5.34 -21.19
CA HIS A 28 4.36 5.11 -22.47
C HIS A 28 3.69 3.74 -22.57
N LYS A 29 4.24 2.72 -21.89
CA LYS A 29 3.64 1.39 -21.81
C LYS A 29 2.28 1.44 -21.10
N ARG A 30 2.15 2.23 -20.02
CA ARG A 30 0.96 2.25 -19.15
C ARG A 30 -0.01 3.37 -19.43
N PHE A 31 0.48 4.61 -19.42
CA PHE A 31 -0.38 5.77 -19.42
C PHE A 31 -0.83 6.13 -20.83
N LYS A 32 -2.11 6.47 -20.97
CA LYS A 32 -2.70 6.94 -22.23
C LYS A 32 -3.54 8.17 -21.96
N PHE A 33 -3.34 9.18 -22.79
CA PHE A 33 -4.15 10.39 -22.79
C PHE A 33 -5.40 10.21 -23.63
N ILE A 34 -6.51 10.69 -23.09
CA ILE A 34 -7.76 10.91 -23.80
C ILE A 34 -7.81 12.39 -24.11
N ARG A 35 -7.93 12.73 -25.39
CA ARG A 35 -8.05 14.10 -25.87
C ARG A 35 -9.46 14.37 -26.37
N ASN A 36 -9.95 15.59 -26.22
CA ASN A 36 -11.19 16.03 -26.86
C ASN A 36 -10.94 16.46 -28.32
N ASP A 37 -12.00 16.90 -29.00
CA ASP A 37 -11.95 17.33 -30.40
C ASP A 37 -11.02 18.52 -30.66
N GLN A 38 -10.70 19.30 -29.61
CA GLN A 38 -9.76 20.42 -29.65
C GLN A 38 -8.30 19.98 -29.45
N GLY A 39 -8.05 18.69 -29.25
CA GLY A 39 -6.71 18.14 -28.99
C GLY A 39 -6.23 18.31 -27.55
N THR A 40 -7.02 18.87 -26.64
CA THR A 40 -6.66 19.04 -25.22
C THR A 40 -6.87 17.74 -24.44
N VAL A 41 -5.97 17.41 -23.52
CA VAL A 41 -6.10 16.22 -22.67
C VAL A 41 -7.21 16.42 -21.64
N VAL A 42 -8.22 15.56 -21.71
CA VAL A 42 -9.34 15.53 -20.75
C VAL A 42 -9.14 14.51 -19.64
N ALA A 43 -8.41 13.41 -19.92
CA ALA A 43 -8.15 12.38 -18.92
C ALA A 43 -6.85 11.63 -19.20
N ILE A 44 -6.23 11.13 -18.13
CA ILE A 44 -5.11 10.21 -18.15
C ILE A 44 -5.61 8.86 -17.62
N THR A 45 -5.39 7.83 -18.42
CA THR A 45 -5.78 6.45 -18.10
C THR A 45 -4.54 5.58 -17.93
N ASP A 46 -4.64 4.56 -17.09
CA ASP A 46 -3.65 3.50 -16.98
C ASP A 46 -4.21 2.18 -17.52
N LYS A 47 -3.57 1.66 -18.57
CA LYS A 47 -3.99 0.42 -19.26
C LYS A 47 -3.95 -0.81 -18.34
N SER A 48 -3.14 -0.80 -17.30
CA SER A 48 -3.04 -1.91 -16.36
C SER A 48 -4.24 -1.99 -15.42
N LEU A 49 -4.93 -0.88 -15.15
CA LEU A 49 -6.10 -0.80 -14.25
C LEU A 49 -7.40 -1.38 -14.83
N SER A 50 -7.31 -2.36 -15.73
CA SER A 50 -8.47 -2.96 -16.39
C SER A 50 -9.53 -3.48 -15.41
N LEU A 51 -10.81 -3.35 -15.79
CA LEU A 51 -11.99 -3.70 -14.97
C LEU A 51 -12.24 -5.21 -14.81
N ASN A 52 -11.39 -6.06 -15.40
CA ASN A 52 -11.51 -7.51 -15.31
C ASN A 52 -10.96 -8.02 -13.97
N PHE A 53 -11.62 -7.67 -12.88
CA PHE A 53 -11.31 -8.19 -11.55
C PHE A 53 -12.35 -9.22 -11.11
N SER A 54 -11.91 -10.16 -10.28
CA SER A 54 -12.75 -11.19 -9.66
C SER A 54 -12.50 -11.16 -8.16
N VAL A 55 -13.55 -11.18 -7.35
CA VAL A 55 -13.39 -11.22 -5.89
C VAL A 55 -12.62 -12.49 -5.48
N TRP A 56 -12.80 -13.57 -6.25
CA TRP A 56 -12.10 -14.84 -6.05
C TRP A 56 -10.59 -14.73 -6.12
N THR A 57 -10.03 -13.80 -6.90
CA THR A 57 -8.57 -13.58 -6.93
C THR A 57 -8.03 -13.22 -5.55
N TYR A 58 -8.75 -12.40 -4.79
CA TYR A 58 -8.38 -12.08 -3.40
C TYR A 58 -8.61 -13.27 -2.47
N VAL A 59 -9.75 -13.96 -2.61
CA VAL A 59 -10.10 -15.12 -1.78
C VAL A 59 -9.04 -16.22 -1.91
N ASP A 60 -8.62 -16.55 -3.12
CA ASP A 60 -7.60 -17.57 -3.39
C ASP A 60 -6.23 -17.15 -2.87
N ALA A 61 -5.87 -15.87 -3.05
CA ALA A 61 -4.62 -15.33 -2.51
C ALA A 61 -4.59 -15.39 -0.98
N LEU A 62 -5.69 -15.00 -0.31
CA LEU A 62 -5.83 -15.06 1.14
C LEU A 62 -5.80 -16.51 1.64
N LYS A 63 -6.56 -17.42 1.01
CA LYS A 63 -6.56 -18.85 1.35
C LYS A 63 -5.16 -19.45 1.24
N LYS A 64 -4.46 -19.18 0.13
CA LYS A 64 -3.10 -19.69 -0.12
C LYS A 64 -2.11 -19.17 0.93
N GLU A 65 -2.16 -17.88 1.24
CA GLU A 65 -1.31 -17.30 2.27
C GLU A 65 -1.59 -17.93 3.64
N LEU A 66 -2.85 -18.00 4.08
CA LEU A 66 -3.20 -18.57 5.38
C LEU A 66 -2.74 -20.03 5.50
N LEU A 67 -2.87 -20.84 4.45
CA LEU A 67 -2.39 -22.22 4.42
C LEU A 67 -0.86 -22.30 4.48
N ASN A 68 -0.16 -21.45 3.72
CA ASN A 68 1.30 -21.39 3.77
C ASN A 68 1.77 -21.01 5.18
N GLU A 69 1.12 -20.04 5.82
CA GLU A 69 1.48 -19.60 7.16
C GLU A 69 1.20 -20.67 8.23
N GLN A 70 0.09 -21.40 8.12
CA GLN A 70 -0.15 -22.55 9.00
C GLN A 70 0.93 -23.62 8.86
N ASN A 71 1.44 -23.86 7.65
CA ASN A 71 2.54 -24.79 7.44
C ASN A 71 3.84 -24.27 8.05
N GLU A 72 4.14 -22.98 7.92
CA GLU A 72 5.31 -22.35 8.53
C GLU A 72 5.24 -22.41 10.07
N MET A 73 4.07 -22.16 10.67
CA MET A 73 3.83 -22.27 12.11
C MET A 73 4.13 -23.67 12.64
N LYS A 74 3.74 -24.72 11.90
CA LYS A 74 3.95 -26.12 12.27
C LYS A 74 5.40 -26.59 12.08
N ASN A 75 6.06 -26.09 11.04
CA ASN A 75 7.38 -26.58 10.62
C ASN A 75 8.55 -25.83 11.26
N LYS A 76 8.35 -24.59 11.71
CA LYS A 76 9.40 -23.78 12.34
C LYS A 76 9.21 -23.71 13.85
N GLY A 77 10.06 -24.42 14.60
CA GLY A 77 10.02 -24.44 16.06
C GLY A 77 10.16 -23.05 16.72
N ASN A 78 10.72 -22.05 16.02
CA ASN A 78 10.87 -20.68 16.49
C ASN A 78 9.91 -19.67 15.83
N TYR A 79 8.89 -20.11 15.08
CA TYR A 79 8.01 -19.24 14.29
C TYR A 79 7.46 -18.05 15.08
N PHE A 80 6.85 -18.31 16.24
CA PHE A 80 6.21 -17.26 17.05
C PHE A 80 7.21 -16.28 17.66
N SER A 81 8.44 -16.73 17.94
CA SER A 81 9.53 -15.86 18.37
C SER A 81 9.95 -14.91 17.24
N ASP A 82 10.14 -15.45 16.04
CA ASP A 82 10.51 -14.67 14.86
C ASP A 82 9.40 -13.67 14.49
N ALA A 83 8.14 -14.11 14.49
CA ALA A 83 6.98 -13.26 14.24
C ALA A 83 6.90 -12.12 15.25
N LYS A 84 7.10 -12.42 16.55
CA LYS A 84 7.15 -11.40 17.62
C LYS A 84 8.27 -10.40 17.37
N ASN A 85 9.47 -10.87 17.00
CA ASN A 85 10.61 -9.99 16.72
C ASN A 85 10.32 -9.05 15.54
N ILE A 86 9.69 -9.55 14.47
CA ILE A 86 9.35 -8.73 13.29
C ILE A 86 8.22 -7.73 13.58
N LEU A 87 7.16 -8.17 14.27
CA LEU A 87 6.00 -7.32 14.59
C LEU A 87 6.37 -6.18 15.54
N PHE A 88 7.35 -6.38 16.41
CA PHE A 88 7.72 -5.45 17.48
C PHE A 88 9.16 -4.93 17.37
N GLU A 89 9.84 -5.10 16.23
CA GLU A 89 11.22 -4.64 15.99
C GLU A 89 11.38 -3.15 16.28
N ASP A 90 10.33 -2.39 15.97
CA ASP A 90 10.26 -0.93 16.06
C ASP A 90 10.27 -0.41 17.52
N GLY A 91 10.28 -1.31 18.51
CA GLY A 91 10.47 -0.97 19.92
C GLY A 91 9.30 -0.24 20.58
N ILE A 92 8.13 -0.26 19.92
CA ILE A 92 6.91 0.52 20.22
C ILE A 92 6.40 0.35 21.65
N PHE A 93 6.78 -0.74 22.31
CA PHE A 93 6.36 -1.08 23.67
C PHE A 93 7.54 -1.26 24.62
N LYS A 94 8.68 -0.61 24.35
CA LYS A 94 9.86 -0.59 25.24
C LYS A 94 9.91 0.64 26.15
N LYS A 95 9.10 1.68 25.88
CA LYS A 95 9.21 3.01 26.54
C LYS A 95 7.97 3.48 27.32
N SER A 96 6.89 2.69 27.38
CA SER A 96 5.74 3.06 28.21
C SER A 96 6.00 2.71 29.67
N ASN A 97 5.94 3.71 30.56
CA ASN A 97 5.90 3.52 32.01
C ASN A 97 4.61 2.79 32.47
N ASN A 98 3.64 2.55 31.58
CA ASN A 98 2.46 1.70 31.81
C ASN A 98 2.68 0.32 31.17
N SER A 99 3.40 -0.55 31.89
CA SER A 99 3.80 -1.88 31.43
C SER A 99 2.64 -2.88 31.23
N SER A 100 1.42 -2.58 31.70
CA SER A 100 0.29 -3.52 31.65
C SER A 100 -0.40 -3.54 30.27
N ASN A 101 -0.87 -2.39 29.77
CA ASN A 101 -1.64 -2.32 28.53
C ASN A 101 -0.81 -2.67 27.29
N ASP A 102 0.45 -2.24 27.24
CA ASP A 102 1.39 -2.55 26.16
C ASP A 102 1.61 -4.05 25.99
N ASN A 103 1.75 -4.75 27.12
CA ASN A 103 1.86 -6.20 27.12
C ASN A 103 0.55 -6.86 26.69
N ILE A 104 -0.60 -6.31 27.08
CA ILE A 104 -1.91 -6.80 26.65
C ILE A 104 -2.08 -6.69 25.12
N PHE A 105 -1.69 -5.58 24.50
CA PHE A 105 -1.76 -5.44 23.03
C PHE A 105 -0.88 -6.48 22.31
N LYS A 106 0.37 -6.64 22.75
CA LYS A 106 1.26 -7.69 22.21
C LYS A 106 0.64 -9.07 22.37
N THR A 107 0.08 -9.36 23.54
CA THR A 107 -0.58 -10.63 23.83
C THR A 107 -1.74 -10.85 22.87
N TYR A 108 -2.64 -9.90 22.69
CA TYR A 108 -3.75 -10.05 21.75
C TYR A 108 -3.31 -10.21 20.28
N MET A 109 -2.25 -9.53 19.87
CA MET A 109 -1.68 -9.73 18.53
C MET A 109 -1.11 -11.15 18.38
N MET A 110 -0.39 -11.66 19.38
CA MET A 110 0.15 -13.02 19.35
C MET A 110 -0.96 -14.09 19.47
N ASP A 111 -1.95 -13.88 20.33
CA ASP A 111 -3.14 -14.74 20.46
C ASP A 111 -3.94 -14.80 19.16
N SER A 112 -3.98 -13.71 18.41
CA SER A 112 -4.57 -13.68 17.07
C SER A 112 -3.81 -14.59 16.11
N LEU A 113 -2.47 -14.60 16.15
CA LEU A 113 -1.65 -15.51 15.35
C LEU A 113 -1.86 -16.97 15.76
N TYR A 114 -1.89 -17.27 17.07
CA TYR A 114 -2.24 -18.61 17.56
C TYR A 114 -3.66 -19.01 17.15
N GLY A 115 -4.58 -18.05 17.07
CA GLY A 115 -5.92 -18.25 16.54
C GLY A 115 -5.89 -18.73 15.08
N VAL A 116 -5.09 -18.08 14.23
CA VAL A 116 -4.91 -18.45 12.81
C VAL A 116 -4.41 -19.88 12.66
N GLU A 117 -3.45 -20.32 13.49
CA GLU A 117 -2.91 -21.69 13.47
C GLU A 117 -4.01 -22.75 13.61
N LYS A 118 -5.02 -22.48 14.43
CA LYS A 118 -6.11 -23.41 14.76
C LYS A 118 -7.29 -23.38 13.77
N LEU A 119 -7.30 -22.45 12.81
CA LEU A 119 -8.41 -22.30 11.88
C LEU A 119 -8.48 -23.46 10.89
N ASN A 120 -9.69 -23.99 10.69
CA ASN A 120 -9.95 -24.89 9.57
C ASN A 120 -10.26 -24.08 8.30
N ILE A 121 -9.20 -23.54 7.68
CA ILE A 121 -9.26 -22.69 6.49
C ILE A 121 -10.07 -23.38 5.37
N ASN A 122 -9.81 -24.66 5.14
CA ASN A 122 -10.50 -25.40 4.07
C ASN A 122 -12.01 -25.47 4.30
N THR A 123 -12.46 -25.66 5.54
CA THR A 123 -13.89 -25.69 5.86
C THR A 123 -14.55 -24.33 5.65
N ILE A 124 -13.87 -23.24 6.04
CA ILE A 124 -14.37 -21.87 5.87
C ILE A 124 -14.53 -21.55 4.38
N PHE A 125 -13.46 -21.66 3.61
CA PHE A 125 -13.44 -21.23 2.20
C PHE A 125 -14.15 -22.19 1.23
N ASN A 126 -14.42 -23.43 1.63
CA ASN A 126 -15.23 -24.37 0.83
C ASN A 126 -16.73 -24.31 1.15
N ASN A 127 -17.16 -23.54 2.15
CA ASN A 127 -18.56 -23.41 2.52
C ASN A 127 -19.41 -22.85 1.37
N SER A 128 -20.50 -23.54 1.03
CA SER A 128 -21.37 -23.17 -0.11
C SER A 128 -22.06 -21.82 0.09
N VAL A 129 -22.52 -21.52 1.32
CA VAL A 129 -23.21 -20.27 1.64
C VAL A 129 -22.24 -19.08 1.56
N LEU A 130 -20.99 -19.25 2.02
CA LEU A 130 -19.96 -18.23 1.84
C LEU A 130 -19.73 -17.95 0.35
N LYS A 131 -19.60 -19.00 -0.47
CA LYS A 131 -19.43 -18.86 -1.93
C LYS A 131 -20.59 -18.11 -2.59
N GLU A 132 -21.82 -18.37 -2.18
CA GLU A 132 -23.01 -17.65 -2.65
C GLU A 132 -22.96 -16.16 -2.29
N VAL A 133 -22.62 -15.83 -1.04
CA VAL A 133 -22.48 -14.44 -0.56
C VAL A 133 -21.40 -13.70 -1.35
N ILE A 134 -20.23 -14.30 -1.53
CA ILE A 134 -19.10 -13.70 -2.27
C ILE A 134 -19.46 -13.49 -3.74
N SER A 135 -20.11 -14.46 -4.39
CA SER A 135 -20.51 -14.34 -5.81
C SER A 135 -21.58 -13.27 -6.01
N SER A 136 -22.53 -13.16 -5.08
CA SER A 136 -23.56 -12.12 -5.10
C SER A 136 -22.95 -10.73 -4.88
N TYR A 137 -22.00 -10.62 -3.95
CA TYR A 137 -21.24 -9.39 -3.73
C TYR A 137 -20.44 -8.99 -4.97
N GLU A 138 -19.73 -9.93 -5.60
CA GLU A 138 -18.96 -9.68 -6.83
C GLU A 138 -19.86 -9.12 -7.94
N THR A 139 -21.05 -9.71 -8.13
CA THR A 139 -22.01 -9.26 -9.14
C THR A 139 -22.45 -7.81 -8.88
N LYS A 140 -22.80 -7.49 -7.63
CA LYS A 140 -23.19 -6.13 -7.26
C LYS A 140 -22.03 -5.15 -7.43
N LEU A 141 -20.83 -5.52 -6.97
CA LEU A 141 -19.64 -4.70 -7.06
C LEU A 141 -19.27 -4.40 -8.53
N LYS A 142 -19.30 -5.41 -9.41
CA LYS A 142 -19.10 -5.25 -10.86
C LYS A 142 -20.10 -4.28 -11.47
N SER A 143 -21.39 -4.42 -11.13
CA SER A 143 -22.43 -3.51 -11.66
C SER A 143 -22.19 -2.05 -11.27
N LEU A 144 -21.66 -1.79 -10.07
CA LEU A 144 -21.33 -0.44 -9.61
C LEU A 144 -20.03 0.06 -10.25
N MET A 145 -19.03 -0.81 -10.41
CA MET A 145 -17.71 -0.45 -10.96
C MET A 145 -17.71 -0.17 -12.46
N MET A 146 -18.65 -0.73 -13.24
CA MET A 146 -18.82 -0.36 -14.66
C MET A 146 -19.03 1.16 -14.84
N ASN A 147 -19.62 1.82 -13.85
CA ASN A 147 -19.85 3.28 -13.88
C ASN A 147 -18.64 4.09 -13.40
N LEU A 148 -17.63 3.46 -12.79
CA LEU A 148 -16.55 4.15 -12.06
C LEU A 148 -15.26 4.39 -12.84
N ARG A 149 -15.14 3.90 -14.09
CA ARG A 149 -13.97 4.14 -14.98
C ARG A 149 -12.66 4.09 -14.17
N LEU A 150 -12.36 2.91 -13.61
CA LEU A 150 -11.24 2.72 -12.67
C LEU A 150 -9.86 2.89 -13.33
N ASP A 151 -9.84 2.80 -14.64
CA ASP A 151 -8.70 3.08 -15.51
C ASP A 151 -8.27 4.55 -15.47
N VAL A 152 -9.17 5.48 -15.14
CA VAL A 152 -8.85 6.91 -15.04
C VAL A 152 -8.05 7.18 -13.76
N VAL A 153 -6.81 7.62 -13.93
CA VAL A 153 -5.93 8.03 -12.83
C VAL A 153 -5.94 9.54 -12.61
N ALA A 154 -6.27 10.32 -13.65
CA ALA A 154 -6.51 11.76 -13.56
C ALA A 154 -7.57 12.19 -14.59
N GLN A 155 -8.55 12.98 -14.17
CA GLN A 155 -9.54 13.69 -15.00
C GLN A 155 -9.25 15.19 -14.94
N LEU A 156 -8.90 15.81 -16.06
CA LEU A 156 -8.35 17.18 -16.12
C LEU A 156 -9.41 18.26 -16.38
N ASP A 157 -10.53 17.90 -16.98
CA ASP A 157 -11.60 18.82 -17.41
C ASP A 157 -12.80 18.88 -16.44
N ASP A 158 -12.96 17.88 -15.56
CA ASP A 158 -14.01 17.82 -14.54
C ASP A 158 -13.43 17.72 -13.12
N PRO A 159 -13.35 18.84 -12.38
CA PRO A 159 -12.87 18.86 -11.00
C PRO A 159 -13.77 18.15 -9.99
N LYS A 160 -14.94 17.64 -10.36
CA LYS A 160 -15.88 16.90 -9.48
C LYS A 160 -15.93 15.40 -9.77
N TYR A 161 -15.09 14.94 -10.70
CA TYR A 161 -15.18 13.61 -11.26
C TYR A 161 -15.08 12.50 -10.20
N PHE A 162 -14.13 12.59 -9.27
CA PHE A 162 -13.94 11.55 -8.25
C PHE A 162 -14.89 11.72 -7.07
N TYR A 163 -15.14 12.96 -6.62
CA TYR A 163 -16.07 13.26 -5.53
C TYR A 163 -17.47 12.67 -5.75
N THR A 164 -18.02 12.82 -6.96
CA THR A 164 -19.38 12.38 -7.29
C THR A 164 -19.52 10.87 -7.47
N ARG A 165 -18.42 10.12 -7.49
CA ARG A 165 -18.36 8.70 -7.88
C ARG A 165 -17.95 7.75 -6.74
N ASN A 166 -18.26 8.06 -5.48
CA ASN A 166 -17.95 7.17 -4.34
C ASN A 166 -18.97 6.02 -4.13
N LEU A 167 -19.12 5.14 -5.12
CA LEU A 167 -20.09 4.03 -5.08
C LEU A 167 -19.64 2.82 -4.21
N GLY A 168 -18.39 2.80 -3.73
CA GLY A 168 -17.83 1.70 -2.95
C GLY A 168 -18.60 1.42 -1.65
N TYR A 169 -19.06 2.47 -0.96
CA TYR A 169 -19.85 2.33 0.26
C TYR A 169 -21.14 1.52 0.05
N GLN A 170 -21.83 1.72 -1.08
CA GLN A 170 -23.07 1.00 -1.38
C GLN A 170 -22.81 -0.49 -1.60
N ALA A 171 -21.71 -0.83 -2.27
CA ALA A 171 -21.31 -2.22 -2.49
C ALA A 171 -20.99 -2.93 -1.17
N VAL A 172 -20.17 -2.28 -0.32
CA VAL A 172 -19.77 -2.82 0.99
C VAL A 172 -20.98 -3.01 1.89
N LYS A 173 -21.85 -2.00 1.98
CA LYS A 173 -23.08 -2.08 2.78
C LYS A 173 -23.96 -3.25 2.33
N PHE A 174 -24.21 -3.37 1.03
CA PHE A 174 -24.95 -4.50 0.46
C PHE A 174 -24.33 -5.86 0.83
N GLY A 175 -23.01 -6.01 0.64
CA GLY A 175 -22.30 -7.26 0.94
C GLY A 175 -22.40 -7.64 2.41
N LEU A 176 -22.18 -6.68 3.32
CA LEU A 176 -22.24 -6.91 4.77
C LEU A 176 -23.65 -7.27 5.23
N ASP A 177 -24.67 -6.59 4.70
CA ASP A 177 -26.07 -6.90 5.03
C ASP A 177 -26.47 -8.29 4.49
N LEU A 178 -26.00 -8.67 3.31
CA LEU A 178 -26.21 -10.02 2.77
C LEU A 178 -25.50 -11.08 3.61
N ALA A 179 -24.25 -10.83 4.01
CA ALA A 179 -23.48 -11.74 4.86
C ALA A 179 -24.16 -11.97 6.22
N ARG A 180 -24.62 -10.91 6.89
CA ARG A 180 -25.37 -11.00 8.16
C ARG A 180 -26.68 -11.78 8.02
N LYS A 181 -27.35 -11.68 6.88
CA LYS A 181 -28.61 -12.41 6.61
C LYS A 181 -28.39 -13.90 6.36
N LYS A 182 -27.29 -14.27 5.70
CA LYS A 182 -27.05 -15.63 5.18
C LYS A 182 -26.11 -16.47 6.06
N LEU A 183 -25.21 -15.83 6.80
CA LEU A 183 -24.17 -16.51 7.58
C LEU A 183 -24.50 -16.41 9.08
N SER A 184 -24.83 -17.55 9.68
CA SER A 184 -25.23 -17.65 11.09
C SER A 184 -24.05 -17.90 12.04
N THR A 185 -22.90 -18.37 11.53
CA THR A 185 -21.72 -18.65 12.36
C THR A 185 -20.74 -17.49 12.33
N ILE A 186 -20.18 -17.18 13.50
CA ILE A 186 -19.21 -16.08 13.67
C ILE A 186 -18.00 -16.22 12.72
N PRO A 187 -17.36 -17.39 12.55
CA PRO A 187 -16.21 -17.53 11.65
C PRO A 187 -16.53 -17.24 10.18
N LEU A 188 -17.68 -17.70 9.68
CA LEU A 188 -18.08 -17.45 8.29
C LEU A 188 -18.45 -15.99 8.08
N LEU A 189 -19.22 -15.40 9.00
CA LEU A 189 -19.60 -13.99 8.93
C LEU A 189 -18.38 -13.07 8.94
N ASN A 190 -17.40 -13.38 9.79
CA ASN A 190 -16.18 -12.61 9.91
C ASN A 190 -15.27 -12.75 8.67
N ALA A 191 -15.15 -13.96 8.13
CA ALA A 191 -14.44 -14.18 6.86
C ALA A 191 -15.10 -13.41 5.70
N ALA A 192 -16.43 -13.48 5.57
CA ALA A 192 -17.16 -12.74 4.55
C ALA A 192 -16.97 -11.22 4.70
N SER A 193 -17.10 -10.72 5.94
CA SER A 193 -16.96 -9.29 6.23
C SER A 193 -15.56 -8.77 5.90
N ASP A 194 -14.51 -9.50 6.26
CA ASP A 194 -13.13 -9.15 5.90
C ASP A 194 -12.94 -9.15 4.39
N ILE A 195 -13.37 -10.19 3.67
CA ILE A 195 -13.28 -10.26 2.20
C ILE A 195 -13.98 -9.06 1.56
N ILE A 196 -15.22 -8.78 1.95
CA ILE A 196 -16.03 -7.69 1.37
C ILE A 196 -15.32 -6.34 1.54
N VAL A 197 -14.89 -6.03 2.77
CA VAL A 197 -14.25 -4.75 3.09
C VAL A 197 -12.87 -4.63 2.43
N LYS A 198 -12.05 -5.69 2.48
CA LYS A 198 -10.70 -5.65 1.91
C LYS A 198 -10.70 -5.58 0.40
N VAL A 199 -11.63 -6.25 -0.28
CA VAL A 199 -11.69 -6.20 -1.75
C VAL A 199 -12.00 -4.80 -2.26
N GLU A 200 -13.01 -4.12 -1.70
CA GLU A 200 -13.30 -2.73 -2.07
C GLU A 200 -12.10 -1.82 -1.80
N LYS A 201 -11.48 -1.96 -0.62
CA LYS A 201 -10.32 -1.18 -0.23
C LYS A 201 -9.16 -1.37 -1.21
N LEU A 202 -8.80 -2.61 -1.52
CA LEU A 202 -7.68 -2.94 -2.42
C LEU A 202 -7.92 -2.48 -3.85
N VAL A 203 -9.16 -2.50 -4.33
CA VAL A 203 -9.55 -1.95 -5.63
C VAL A 203 -9.29 -0.44 -5.67
N ARG A 204 -9.70 0.30 -4.64
CA ARG A 204 -9.50 1.76 -4.57
C ARG A 204 -8.02 2.12 -4.40
N GLU A 205 -7.33 1.42 -3.50
CA GLU A 205 -5.90 1.60 -3.23
C GLU A 205 -5.04 1.39 -4.47
N ARG A 206 -5.46 0.50 -5.38
CA ARG A 206 -4.80 0.30 -6.66
C ARG A 206 -4.73 1.59 -7.47
N ARG A 207 -5.83 2.33 -7.60
CA ARG A 207 -5.81 3.63 -8.30
C ARG A 207 -4.83 4.60 -7.63
N ILE A 208 -4.85 4.68 -6.30
CA ILE A 208 -3.97 5.59 -5.55
C ILE A 208 -2.49 5.23 -5.76
N TYR A 209 -2.16 3.93 -5.77
CA TYR A 209 -0.81 3.45 -6.08
C TYR A 209 -0.34 3.95 -7.45
N HIS A 210 -1.18 3.77 -8.48
CA HIS A 210 -0.88 4.22 -9.84
C HIS A 210 -0.88 5.74 -10.00
N GLN A 211 -1.68 6.46 -9.22
CA GLN A 211 -1.59 7.92 -9.15
C GLN A 211 -0.24 8.35 -8.56
N ASN A 212 0.29 7.67 -7.54
CA ASN A 212 1.65 7.96 -7.04
C ASN A 212 2.74 7.60 -8.06
N MET A 213 2.53 6.56 -8.89
CA MET A 213 3.39 6.32 -10.05
C MET A 213 3.34 7.48 -11.04
N LEU A 214 2.15 7.99 -11.38
CA LEU A 214 1.99 9.12 -12.28
C LEU A 214 2.64 10.40 -11.71
N LEU A 215 2.48 10.67 -10.41
CA LEU A 215 3.13 11.79 -9.73
C LEU A 215 4.65 11.76 -9.87
N TYR A 216 5.27 10.58 -9.83
CA TYR A 216 6.71 10.47 -10.07
C TYR A 216 7.08 10.98 -11.47
N TYR A 217 6.37 10.55 -12.51
CA TYR A 217 6.66 11.00 -13.87
C TYR A 217 6.38 12.50 -14.06
N LEU A 218 5.28 13.01 -13.52
CA LEU A 218 4.94 14.44 -13.60
C LEU A 218 5.97 15.34 -12.89
N ASP A 219 6.62 14.84 -11.83
CA ASP A 219 7.63 15.57 -11.07
C ASP A 219 9.03 15.51 -11.70
N ASN A 220 9.37 14.40 -12.36
CA ASN A 220 10.74 14.11 -12.79
C ASN A 220 10.99 14.34 -14.29
N PHE A 221 9.94 14.58 -15.08
CA PHE A 221 10.04 14.80 -16.51
C PHE A 221 9.30 16.08 -16.91
N ALA A 222 9.85 16.79 -17.91
CA ALA A 222 9.19 17.97 -18.45
C ALA A 222 7.82 17.59 -19.06
N PRO A 223 6.77 18.41 -18.88
CA PRO A 223 5.44 18.11 -19.43
C PRO A 223 5.45 17.76 -20.92
N GLU A 224 6.27 18.45 -21.71
CA GLU A 224 6.35 18.29 -23.16
C GLU A 224 6.88 16.91 -23.55
N THR A 225 7.82 16.33 -22.78
CA THR A 225 8.35 14.98 -23.05
C THR A 225 7.34 13.90 -22.71
N LEU A 226 6.45 14.18 -21.76
CA LEU A 226 5.30 13.32 -21.46
C LEU A 226 4.20 13.46 -22.51
N GLY A 227 4.20 14.52 -23.32
CA GLY A 227 3.15 14.86 -24.28
C GLY A 227 2.00 15.67 -23.68
N LEU A 228 2.28 16.44 -22.63
CA LEU A 228 1.35 17.35 -21.96
C LEU A 228 1.82 18.80 -22.12
N THR A 229 0.88 19.74 -22.05
CA THR A 229 1.23 21.13 -21.73
C THR A 229 1.45 21.27 -20.22
N LYS A 230 2.09 22.36 -19.80
CA LYS A 230 2.24 22.68 -18.37
C LYS A 230 0.88 22.72 -17.65
N ASP A 231 -0.10 23.41 -18.21
CA ASP A 231 -1.44 23.51 -17.62
C ASP A 231 -2.13 22.14 -17.51
N GLU A 232 -1.92 21.25 -18.49
CA GLU A 232 -2.43 19.88 -18.43
C GLU A 232 -1.76 19.06 -17.32
N ALA A 233 -0.44 19.20 -17.16
CA ALA A 233 0.30 18.57 -16.08
C ALA A 233 -0.17 19.07 -14.71
N ASP A 234 -0.34 20.38 -14.56
CA ASP A 234 -0.79 21.00 -13.30
C ASP A 234 -2.22 20.57 -12.94
N ARG A 235 -3.13 20.47 -13.91
CA ARG A 235 -4.48 19.90 -13.71
C ARG A 235 -4.44 18.41 -13.39
N ALA A 236 -3.47 17.65 -13.92
CA ALA A 236 -3.29 16.25 -13.56
C ALA A 236 -2.91 16.09 -12.08
N PHE A 237 -2.01 16.95 -11.56
CA PHE A 237 -1.75 17.04 -10.12
C PHE A 237 -3.05 17.33 -9.35
N SER A 238 -3.79 18.37 -9.73
CA SER A 238 -5.03 18.74 -9.02
C SER A 238 -6.06 17.61 -9.00
N SER A 239 -6.19 16.89 -10.11
CA SER A 239 -7.05 15.72 -10.21
C SER A 239 -6.67 14.58 -9.29
N ILE A 240 -5.36 14.29 -9.20
CA ILE A 240 -4.86 13.27 -8.28
C ILE A 240 -5.15 13.64 -6.84
N TYR A 241 -4.92 14.89 -6.44
CA TYR A 241 -5.16 15.34 -5.06
C TYR A 241 -6.66 15.47 -4.73
N GLU A 242 -7.49 15.91 -5.67
CA GLU A 242 -8.95 15.95 -5.51
C GLU A 242 -9.53 14.55 -5.25
N SER A 243 -9.01 13.54 -5.96
CA SER A 243 -9.45 12.16 -5.78
C SER A 243 -9.20 11.59 -4.37
N ARG A 244 -8.37 12.26 -3.57
CA ARG A 244 -8.03 11.88 -2.18
C ARG A 244 -8.91 12.58 -1.15
N ILE A 245 -9.69 13.59 -1.55
CA ILE A 245 -10.58 14.34 -0.67
C ILE A 245 -11.70 13.41 -0.18
N SER A 246 -11.92 13.43 1.14
CA SER A 246 -13.00 12.66 1.75
C SER A 246 -14.37 13.20 1.32
N ALA A 247 -15.36 12.33 1.18
CA ALA A 247 -16.73 12.73 0.79
C ALA A 247 -17.35 13.76 1.74
N ILE A 248 -16.95 13.77 3.02
CA ILE A 248 -17.41 14.73 4.03
C ILE A 248 -16.67 16.07 3.98
N SER A 249 -15.52 16.15 3.30
CA SER A 249 -14.68 17.35 3.17
C SER A 249 -15.10 18.19 1.95
N TYR A 250 -16.39 18.50 1.81
CA TYR A 250 -16.92 19.19 0.63
C TYR A 250 -16.30 20.59 0.42
N TRP A 251 -15.89 21.27 1.49
CA TRP A 251 -15.22 22.57 1.43
C TRP A 251 -13.86 22.48 0.71
N GLU A 252 -13.12 21.40 0.93
CA GLU A 252 -11.82 21.16 0.30
C GLU A 252 -12.00 20.86 -1.19
N SER A 253 -13.04 20.10 -1.56
CA SER A 253 -13.38 19.88 -2.97
C SER A 253 -13.80 21.19 -3.67
N ASN A 254 -14.55 22.07 -2.98
CA ASN A 254 -14.89 23.39 -3.52
C ASN A 254 -13.63 24.27 -3.70
N GLN A 255 -12.67 24.19 -2.78
CA GLN A 255 -11.39 24.89 -2.93
C GLN A 255 -10.58 24.33 -4.11
N ALA A 256 -10.50 23.01 -4.25
CA ALA A 256 -9.85 22.34 -5.37
C ALA A 256 -10.45 22.80 -6.71
N GLN A 257 -11.78 22.90 -6.80
CA GLN A 257 -12.48 23.42 -7.97
C GLN A 257 -12.11 24.88 -8.27
N ALA A 258 -12.10 25.75 -7.25
CA ALA A 258 -11.80 27.17 -7.42
C ALA A 258 -10.34 27.41 -7.84
N GLN A 259 -9.41 26.55 -7.39
CA GLN A 259 -7.98 26.66 -7.64
C GLN A 259 -7.47 25.52 -8.53
N TRP A 260 -8.28 25.03 -9.47
CA TRP A 260 -7.99 23.79 -10.20
C TRP A 260 -6.65 23.75 -10.91
N LEU A 261 -6.15 24.90 -11.38
CA LEU A 261 -4.87 24.97 -12.05
C LEU A 261 -3.68 24.81 -11.09
N THR A 262 -3.81 25.15 -9.80
CA THR A 262 -2.66 25.13 -8.86
C THR A 262 -2.86 24.25 -7.63
N TYR A 263 -4.10 23.84 -7.34
CA TYR A 263 -4.44 23.10 -6.11
C TYR A 263 -3.54 21.89 -5.86
N GLY A 264 -3.36 21.04 -6.87
CA GLY A 264 -2.56 19.83 -6.73
C GLY A 264 -1.06 20.08 -6.72
N THR A 265 -0.56 21.04 -7.49
CA THR A 265 0.86 21.40 -7.49
C THR A 265 1.25 22.02 -6.16
N ASP A 266 0.42 22.91 -5.62
CA ASP A 266 0.57 23.48 -4.28
C ASP A 266 0.56 22.38 -3.21
N ALA A 267 -0.40 21.45 -3.26
CA ALA A 267 -0.48 20.32 -2.34
C ALA A 267 0.75 19.39 -2.44
N PHE A 268 1.22 19.11 -3.65
CA PHE A 268 2.40 18.29 -3.91
C PHE A 268 3.67 18.90 -3.32
N TYR A 269 3.97 20.16 -3.65
CA TYR A 269 5.18 20.82 -3.16
C TYR A 269 5.12 21.17 -1.67
N ASN A 270 3.93 21.37 -1.11
CA ASN A 270 3.74 21.41 0.35
C ASN A 270 4.17 20.09 0.99
N GLY A 271 3.72 18.96 0.45
CA GLY A 271 4.16 17.62 0.89
C GLY A 271 5.67 17.42 0.78
N TRP A 272 6.27 17.84 -0.35
CA TRP A 272 7.71 17.77 -0.57
C TRP A 272 8.51 18.57 0.47
N ARG A 273 8.08 19.80 0.78
CA ARG A 273 8.68 20.63 1.84
C ARG A 273 8.55 19.97 3.22
N MET A 274 7.40 19.40 3.53
CA MET A 274 7.19 18.65 4.78
C MET A 274 8.12 17.43 4.86
N ALA A 275 8.28 16.69 3.77
CA ALA A 275 9.20 15.55 3.72
C ALA A 275 10.65 15.96 4.01
N ASN A 276 11.13 17.05 3.41
CA ASN A 276 12.47 17.57 3.73
C ASN A 276 12.60 17.98 5.20
N ARG A 277 11.57 18.62 5.77
CA ARG A 277 11.54 18.92 7.21
C ARG A 277 11.61 17.64 8.06
N THR A 278 10.86 16.60 7.69
CA THR A 278 10.90 15.30 8.36
C THR A 278 12.30 14.68 8.32
N LEU A 279 12.99 14.74 7.17
CA LEU A 279 14.37 14.24 7.03
C LEU A 279 15.32 15.00 7.96
N LEU A 280 15.25 16.34 7.97
CA LEU A 280 16.08 17.20 8.82
C LEU A 280 15.86 16.92 10.31
N ILE A 281 14.61 16.80 10.76
CA ILE A 281 14.28 16.49 12.16
C ILE A 281 14.85 15.13 12.59
N ASN A 282 14.91 14.17 11.68
CA ASN A 282 15.39 12.82 11.96
C ASN A 282 16.88 12.59 11.62
N GLN A 283 17.60 13.61 11.15
CA GLN A 283 18.94 13.45 10.59
C GLN A 283 19.94 12.76 11.53
N GLN A 284 19.84 13.05 12.84
CA GLN A 284 20.73 12.50 13.87
C GLN A 284 20.62 10.98 14.04
N ARG A 285 19.59 10.36 13.45
CA ARG A 285 19.33 8.92 13.53
C ARG A 285 19.97 8.14 12.38
N TYR A 286 20.45 8.85 11.37
CA TYR A 286 21.05 8.25 10.18
C TYR A 286 22.56 8.39 10.27
N GLY A 287 23.28 7.29 10.04
CA GLY A 287 24.73 7.33 9.91
C GLY A 287 25.12 8.11 8.65
N GLU A 288 24.40 7.88 7.56
CA GLU A 288 24.58 8.57 6.28
C GLU A 288 23.20 8.85 5.66
N ILE A 289 23.08 10.02 5.02
CA ILE A 289 21.91 10.39 4.21
C ILE A 289 22.34 10.26 2.75
N GLY A 290 21.73 9.32 2.04
CA GLY A 290 21.97 9.06 0.63
C GLY A 290 21.05 9.87 -0.28
N GLU A 291 20.85 9.36 -1.49
CA GLU A 291 20.11 10.03 -2.55
C GLU A 291 18.59 10.13 -2.28
N ARG A 292 18.01 11.23 -2.76
CA ARG A 292 16.57 11.45 -2.86
C ARG A 292 16.04 10.64 -4.05
N LEU A 293 15.29 9.57 -3.78
CA LEU A 293 14.78 8.69 -4.85
C LEU A 293 13.50 9.25 -5.50
N THR A 294 12.60 9.81 -4.68
CA THR A 294 11.35 10.45 -5.17
C THR A 294 10.91 11.53 -4.18
N HIS A 295 9.83 12.25 -4.48
CA HIS A 295 9.21 13.20 -3.56
C HIS A 295 8.98 12.66 -2.13
N ALA A 296 8.75 11.35 -1.95
CA ALA A 296 8.45 10.74 -0.65
C ALA A 296 9.60 9.90 -0.06
N PHE A 297 10.61 9.50 -0.84
CA PHE A 297 11.57 8.48 -0.43
C PHE A 297 13.02 8.97 -0.46
N ASN A 298 13.84 8.51 0.49
CA ASN A 298 15.28 8.79 0.55
C ASN A 298 16.06 7.52 0.94
N ASP A 299 17.24 7.33 0.37
CA ASP A 299 18.21 6.35 0.86
C ASP A 299 18.86 6.88 2.15
N VAL A 300 19.01 6.03 3.16
CA VAL A 300 19.73 6.35 4.40
C VAL A 300 20.42 5.11 4.96
N THR A 301 21.43 5.31 5.81
CA THR A 301 22.02 4.26 6.64
C THR A 301 21.43 4.36 8.04
N LEU A 302 20.62 3.37 8.44
CA LEU A 302 19.97 3.28 9.75
C LEU A 302 20.50 2.06 10.50
N ASN A 303 21.17 2.28 11.63
CA ASN A 303 21.81 1.21 12.43
C ASN A 303 22.69 0.28 11.57
N ASP A 304 23.63 0.86 10.83
CA ASP A 304 24.55 0.17 9.89
C ASP A 304 23.88 -0.61 8.75
N LYS A 305 22.57 -0.41 8.53
CA LYS A 305 21.83 -0.99 7.41
C LYS A 305 21.45 0.08 6.42
N LYS A 306 21.78 -0.13 5.16
CA LYS A 306 21.23 0.68 4.06
C LYS A 306 19.73 0.39 3.94
N VAL A 307 18.91 1.42 3.98
CA VAL A 307 17.44 1.34 3.89
C VAL A 307 16.88 2.50 3.07
N ILE A 308 15.69 2.31 2.52
CA ILE A 308 14.87 3.39 1.94
C ILE A 308 13.83 3.77 2.98
N ILE A 309 13.79 5.04 3.35
CA ILE A 309 12.77 5.58 4.26
C ILE A 309 11.69 6.34 3.50
N ASN A 310 10.47 6.28 4.01
CA ASN A 310 9.34 7.09 3.57
C ASN A 310 9.19 8.30 4.50
N LEU A 311 9.23 9.49 3.93
CA LEU A 311 9.18 10.75 4.66
C LEU A 311 7.76 11.31 4.85
N PHE A 312 6.78 10.76 4.14
CA PHE A 312 5.37 11.12 4.27
C PHE A 312 4.68 10.26 5.33
N ASP A 313 5.10 9.00 5.46
CA ASP A 313 4.47 8.01 6.31
C ASP A 313 5.33 7.69 7.53
N GLN A 314 4.74 7.85 8.71
CA GLN A 314 5.33 7.45 9.97
C GLN A 314 5.40 5.92 10.10
N GLN A 315 6.33 5.43 10.91
CA GLN A 315 6.53 4.01 11.20
C GLN A 315 5.29 3.39 11.85
N SER A 316 4.57 4.16 12.67
CA SER A 316 3.22 3.83 13.15
C SER A 316 2.55 5.08 13.73
N MET A 317 1.29 4.98 14.14
CA MET A 317 0.58 6.03 14.86
C MET A 317 1.21 6.38 16.23
N ILE A 318 2.03 5.48 16.78
CA ILE A 318 2.72 5.65 18.07
C ILE A 318 4.13 6.22 17.83
N GLN A 319 4.79 5.77 16.76
CA GLN A 319 6.18 6.10 16.47
C GLN A 319 6.27 7.05 15.27
N TRP A 320 6.61 8.30 15.54
CA TRP A 320 6.58 9.40 14.55
C TRP A 320 7.76 9.44 13.59
N TYR A 321 8.60 8.41 13.63
CA TYR A 321 9.76 8.26 12.78
C TYR A 321 9.37 7.89 11.35
N PRO A 322 10.16 8.27 10.33
CA PRO A 322 9.97 7.79 8.96
C PRO A 322 9.88 6.26 8.90
N SER A 323 8.87 5.75 8.20
CA SER A 323 8.72 4.30 7.99
C SER A 323 9.78 3.77 7.04
N VAL A 324 10.19 2.51 7.23
CA VAL A 324 11.12 1.83 6.31
C VAL A 324 10.33 1.25 5.15
N ALA A 325 10.59 1.77 3.95
CA ALA A 325 10.04 1.32 2.68
C ALA A 325 10.74 0.06 2.16
N TYR A 326 12.06 0.01 2.33
CA TYR A 326 12.87 -1.11 1.87
C TYR A 326 14.13 -1.26 2.72
N ASP A 327 14.53 -2.50 3.01
CA ASP A 327 15.77 -2.82 3.70
C ASP A 327 16.64 -3.63 2.73
N TYR A 328 17.77 -3.06 2.30
CA TYR A 328 18.64 -3.70 1.30
C TYR A 328 19.27 -4.99 1.84
N THR A 329 19.47 -5.09 3.15
CA THR A 329 20.05 -6.28 3.81
C THR A 329 19.01 -7.37 4.03
N ARG A 330 17.76 -6.99 4.28
CA ARG A 330 16.62 -7.89 4.47
C ARG A 330 15.48 -7.53 3.52
N PRO A 331 15.61 -7.80 2.21
CA PRO A 331 14.70 -7.25 1.23
C PRO A 331 13.27 -7.84 1.26
N ASN A 332 13.05 -8.92 2.02
CA ASN A 332 11.71 -9.46 2.31
C ASN A 332 11.11 -8.96 3.62
N PHE A 333 11.83 -8.17 4.42
CA PHE A 333 11.41 -7.77 5.77
C PHE A 333 10.09 -6.99 5.77
N VAL A 334 9.97 -5.95 4.95
CA VAL A 334 8.76 -5.12 4.88
C VAL A 334 7.56 -5.94 4.42
N LYS A 335 7.73 -6.80 3.40
CA LYS A 335 6.70 -7.75 2.95
C LYS A 335 6.26 -8.65 4.10
N ARG A 336 7.22 -9.29 4.77
CA ARG A 336 6.96 -10.24 5.86
C ARG A 336 6.23 -9.57 7.02
N ARG A 337 6.63 -8.35 7.38
CA ARG A 337 5.97 -7.58 8.44
C ARG A 337 4.51 -7.28 8.10
N ARG A 338 4.22 -6.93 6.85
CA ARG A 338 2.84 -6.69 6.37
C ARG A 338 2.01 -7.97 6.32
N GLU A 339 2.60 -9.09 5.93
CA GLU A 339 1.96 -10.43 6.00
C GLU A 339 1.56 -10.74 7.44
N LEU A 340 2.48 -10.63 8.40
CA LEU A 340 2.18 -10.87 9.81
C LEU A 340 1.09 -9.95 10.35
N HIS A 341 1.13 -8.67 9.99
CA HIS A 341 0.06 -7.73 10.33
C HIS A 341 -1.31 -8.12 9.75
N ARG A 342 -1.35 -8.57 8.49
CA ARG A 342 -2.58 -9.09 7.88
C ARG A 342 -3.06 -10.34 8.61
N LEU A 343 -2.17 -11.27 8.96
CA LEU A 343 -2.51 -12.46 9.74
C LEU A 343 -3.09 -12.10 11.10
N VAL A 344 -2.52 -11.09 11.78
CA VAL A 344 -3.10 -10.58 13.03
C VAL A 344 -4.50 -10.03 12.80
N GLN A 345 -4.75 -9.23 11.76
CA GLN A 345 -6.10 -8.71 11.45
C GLN A 345 -7.12 -9.83 11.19
N VAL A 346 -6.71 -10.84 10.43
CA VAL A 346 -7.53 -12.03 10.17
C VAL A 346 -7.78 -12.78 11.48
N GLY A 347 -6.73 -13.07 12.25
CA GLY A 347 -6.80 -13.76 13.54
C GLY A 347 -7.68 -13.08 14.59
N MET A 348 -7.61 -11.75 14.69
CA MET A 348 -8.47 -10.93 15.56
C MET A 348 -9.95 -11.06 15.21
N SER A 349 -10.26 -11.53 14.01
CA SER A 349 -11.63 -11.81 13.59
C SER A 349 -12.11 -13.20 14.04
N PHE A 350 -11.27 -14.02 14.66
CA PHE A 350 -11.63 -15.35 15.15
C PHE A 350 -11.48 -15.53 16.66
N ILE A 351 -10.86 -14.58 17.34
CA ILE A 351 -10.72 -14.59 18.80
C ILE A 351 -11.59 -13.50 19.44
N THR A 352 -12.07 -13.76 20.65
CA THR A 352 -12.86 -12.80 21.42
C THR A 352 -11.94 -11.75 22.04
N ILE A 353 -11.86 -10.59 21.40
CA ILE A 353 -11.12 -9.42 21.89
C ILE A 353 -12.14 -8.32 22.20
N PRO A 354 -12.03 -7.60 23.33
CA PRO A 354 -12.87 -6.44 23.57
C PRO A 354 -12.72 -5.41 22.44
N ALA A 355 -13.83 -4.80 22.00
CA ALA A 355 -13.87 -3.93 20.82
C ALA A 355 -12.80 -2.84 20.85
N PHE A 356 -12.59 -2.19 22.00
CA PHE A 356 -11.56 -1.17 22.19
C PHE A 356 -10.14 -1.65 21.79
N PHE A 357 -9.75 -2.87 22.17
CA PHE A 357 -8.45 -3.43 21.83
C PHE A 357 -8.38 -3.77 20.34
N LYS A 358 -9.45 -4.34 19.78
CA LYS A 358 -9.53 -4.67 18.35
C LYS A 358 -9.39 -3.42 17.48
N ASP A 359 -10.09 -2.34 17.84
CA ASP A 359 -10.04 -1.08 17.11
C ASP A 359 -8.64 -0.45 17.20
N THR A 360 -8.04 -0.42 18.40
CA THR A 360 -6.70 0.12 18.62
C THR A 360 -5.63 -0.66 17.84
N ILE A 361 -5.65 -2.00 17.90
CA ILE A 361 -4.72 -2.84 17.13
C ILE A 361 -4.95 -2.65 15.63
N THR A 362 -6.20 -2.55 15.18
CA THR A 362 -6.52 -2.32 13.77
C THR A 362 -5.96 -0.97 13.30
N SER A 363 -6.20 0.12 14.05
CA SER A 363 -5.65 1.43 13.75
C SER A 363 -4.12 1.45 13.74
N TYR A 364 -3.50 0.77 14.71
CA TYR A 364 -2.06 0.59 14.76
C TYR A 364 -1.53 -0.09 13.50
N ILE A 365 -2.08 -1.26 13.18
CA ILE A 365 -1.68 -2.05 12.01
C ILE A 365 -1.85 -1.25 10.72
N GLU A 366 -2.98 -0.57 10.55
CA GLU A 366 -3.22 0.26 9.36
C GLU A 366 -2.25 1.44 9.27
N SER A 367 -1.89 2.05 10.41
CA SER A 367 -0.93 3.16 10.44
C SER A 367 0.48 2.75 10.03
N THR A 368 0.89 1.49 10.27
CA THR A 368 2.27 1.03 10.04
C THR A 368 2.59 0.78 8.57
N TYR A 369 1.61 0.49 7.72
CA TYR A 369 1.90 0.19 6.32
C TYR A 369 0.81 0.52 5.31
N ALA A 370 -0.45 0.74 5.71
CA ALA A 370 -1.52 0.87 4.72
C ALA A 370 -1.28 2.09 3.82
N LYS A 371 -0.87 3.23 4.40
CA LYS A 371 -0.55 4.47 3.66
C LYS A 371 0.79 4.40 2.92
N GLN A 372 1.84 3.93 3.61
CA GLN A 372 3.18 3.71 3.04
C GLN A 372 3.14 2.89 1.73
N ARG A 373 2.30 1.87 1.71
CA ARG A 373 2.11 1.01 0.55
C ARG A 373 1.52 1.71 -0.66
N LEU A 374 0.74 2.77 -0.47
CA LEU A 374 0.17 3.56 -1.56
C LEU A 374 1.22 4.51 -2.13
N THR A 375 1.99 5.17 -1.26
CA THR A 375 3.06 6.09 -1.66
C THR A 375 4.19 5.35 -2.38
N GLU A 376 4.44 4.07 -2.05
CA GLU A 376 5.39 3.17 -2.77
C GLU A 376 5.14 3.04 -4.28
N GLY A 377 4.00 3.49 -4.80
CA GLY A 377 3.79 3.63 -6.24
C GLY A 377 4.82 4.57 -6.89
N SER A 378 5.20 5.66 -6.24
CA SER A 378 6.26 6.54 -6.78
C SER A 378 7.62 5.84 -6.80
N LEU A 379 7.92 5.05 -5.76
CA LEU A 379 9.16 4.29 -5.67
C LEU A 379 9.24 3.18 -6.73
N TYR A 380 8.10 2.54 -7.03
CA TYR A 380 8.01 1.61 -8.15
C TYR A 380 8.36 2.29 -9.48
N ALA A 381 7.74 3.44 -9.75
CA ALA A 381 7.98 4.19 -10.98
C ALA A 381 9.44 4.66 -11.10
N PHE A 382 10.06 5.05 -9.98
CA PHE A 382 11.50 5.32 -9.92
C PHE A 382 12.34 4.13 -10.35
N PHE A 383 12.14 2.96 -9.73
CA PHE A 383 12.92 1.77 -10.07
C PHE A 383 12.72 1.35 -11.51
N GLU A 384 11.52 1.50 -12.04
CA GLU A 384 11.28 1.19 -13.44
C GLU A 384 11.94 2.17 -14.40
N ALA A 385 11.88 3.47 -14.14
CA ALA A 385 12.54 4.46 -14.97
C ALA A 385 14.07 4.25 -14.99
N HIS A 386 14.63 3.75 -13.89
CA HIS A 386 16.05 3.41 -13.76
C HIS A 386 16.38 1.96 -14.13
N GLN A 387 15.45 1.21 -14.73
CA GLN A 387 15.64 -0.18 -15.19
C GLN A 387 16.09 -1.15 -14.09
N MET A 388 15.69 -0.88 -12.84
CA MET A 388 15.98 -1.72 -11.66
C MET A 388 14.91 -2.80 -11.47
N ASP A 389 14.85 -3.76 -12.41
CA ASP A 389 13.78 -4.76 -12.47
C ASP A 389 13.62 -5.58 -11.18
N GLU A 390 14.70 -5.91 -10.49
CA GLU A 390 14.62 -6.66 -9.24
C GLU A 390 13.88 -5.87 -8.15
N MET A 391 14.24 -4.59 -7.97
CA MET A 391 13.65 -3.71 -6.96
C MET A 391 12.19 -3.42 -7.31
N LYS A 392 11.91 -3.14 -8.60
CA LYS A 392 10.56 -2.99 -9.16
C LYS A 392 9.67 -4.20 -8.83
N ASN A 393 10.16 -5.42 -9.08
CA ASN A 393 9.43 -6.65 -8.78
C ASN A 393 9.26 -6.92 -7.27
N ARG A 394 10.18 -6.43 -6.43
CA ARG A 394 10.04 -6.50 -4.97
C ARG A 394 8.96 -5.53 -4.48
N MET A 395 8.89 -4.31 -5.01
CA MET A 395 7.85 -3.34 -4.66
C MET A 395 6.44 -3.89 -4.95
N ILE A 396 6.20 -4.46 -6.14
CA ILE A 396 4.89 -5.08 -6.46
C ILE A 396 4.53 -6.15 -5.42
N ARG A 397 5.46 -7.06 -5.10
CA ARG A 397 5.21 -8.13 -4.13
C ARG A 397 4.95 -7.58 -2.72
N GLN A 398 5.54 -6.44 -2.37
CA GLN A 398 5.31 -5.76 -1.08
C GLN A 398 3.95 -5.07 -1.00
N THR A 399 3.32 -4.73 -2.13
CA THR A 399 1.96 -4.13 -2.12
C THR A 399 0.88 -5.06 -1.57
N MET A 400 1.12 -6.37 -1.56
CA MET A 400 0.13 -7.38 -1.13
C MET A 400 -1.27 -7.18 -1.74
N ASN A 401 -1.36 -6.55 -2.91
CA ASN A 401 -2.60 -6.34 -3.64
C ASN A 401 -2.70 -7.39 -4.74
N PRO A 402 -3.55 -8.42 -4.59
CA PRO A 402 -3.67 -9.48 -5.59
C PRO A 402 -4.36 -9.01 -6.87
N PHE A 403 -4.94 -7.81 -6.89
CA PHE A 403 -5.47 -7.19 -8.09
C PHE A 403 -4.42 -6.43 -8.89
N GLU A 404 -3.19 -6.35 -8.39
CA GLU A 404 -2.13 -5.68 -9.14
C GLU A 404 -1.69 -6.51 -10.34
N THR A 405 -1.65 -5.88 -11.51
CA THR A 405 -1.36 -6.56 -12.79
C THR A 405 -0.15 -5.97 -13.51
N ILE A 406 0.55 -5.01 -12.91
CA ILE A 406 1.77 -4.46 -13.50
C ILE A 406 2.80 -5.61 -13.63
N LYS A 407 3.40 -5.73 -14.82
CA LYS A 407 4.46 -6.69 -15.16
C LYS A 407 5.71 -5.96 -15.64
#